data_AF-A0A1B6VZ61-F1
#
_entry.id   AF-A0A1B6VZ61-F1
#
_cell.length_a   1.000
_cell.length_b   1.000
_cell.length_c   1.000
_cell.angle_alpha   90.00
_cell.angle_beta   90.00
_cell.angle_gamma   90.00
#
_symmetry.space_group_name_H-M   'P 1'
#
loop_
_entity.id
_entity.type
_entity.pdbx_description
1 polymer ?
#
loop_
_entity_poly.entity_id
_entity_poly.type
_entity_poly.pdbx_seq_one_letter_code
_entity_poly.pdbx_strand_id
1 'polypeptide(L)'
;MIVGKLINWVIVIGVAYGSYQYLSTGDVTFGGPSKETVLKLANQANRNLGPKEHLTTGHACVRKGGGMIKQGIFHCEIRLFNGLASYDTPPKATYTISLTKRNRQWQVIHQSPYKPFTNTL
;
A
#
# COMPACT_ATOMS: atom_id res chain seq x y z
N MET A 1 -10.21 -17.82 46.87
CA MET A 1 -10.07 -18.51 45.56
C MET A 1 -10.96 -17.92 44.44
N ILE A 2 -12.08 -17.25 44.75
CA ILE A 2 -13.01 -16.69 43.75
C ILE A 2 -12.56 -15.32 43.20
N VAL A 3 -12.00 -14.46 44.06
CA VAL A 3 -11.59 -13.08 43.70
C VAL A 3 -10.47 -13.07 42.66
N GLY A 4 -9.43 -13.91 42.80
CA GLY A 4 -8.35 -14.00 41.81
C GLY A 4 -8.81 -14.52 40.44
N LYS A 5 -9.85 -15.35 40.41
CA LYS A 5 -10.44 -15.87 39.16
C LYS A 5 -11.26 -14.80 38.44
N LEU A 6 -11.99 -13.97 39.20
CA LEU A 6 -12.71 -12.79 38.69
C LEU A 6 -11.78 -11.72 38.13
N ILE A 7 -10.69 -11.40 38.84
CA ILE A 7 -9.69 -10.42 38.37
C ILE A 7 -9.06 -10.89 37.04
N ASN A 8 -8.73 -12.17 36.92
CA ASN A 8 -8.19 -12.73 35.69
C ASN A 8 -9.18 -12.60 34.51
N TRP A 9 -10.47 -12.86 34.74
CA TRP A 9 -11.51 -12.68 33.72
C TRP A 9 -11.69 -11.22 33.29
N VAL A 10 -11.63 -10.27 34.23
CA VAL A 10 -11.71 -8.83 33.91
C VAL A 10 -10.52 -8.41 33.04
N ILE A 11 -9.32 -8.90 33.32
CA ILE A 11 -8.12 -8.64 32.50
C ILE A 11 -8.30 -9.23 31.10
N VAL A 12 -8.76 -10.49 30.99
CA VAL A 12 -9.00 -11.14 29.69
C VAL A 12 -10.04 -10.38 28.87
N ILE A 13 -11.16 -9.97 29.47
CA ILE A 13 -12.20 -9.19 28.78
C ILE A 13 -11.65 -7.82 28.36
N GLY A 14 -10.88 -7.14 29.22
CA GLY A 14 -10.27 -5.86 28.91
C GLY A 14 -9.29 -5.94 27.74
N VAL A 15 -8.43 -6.97 27.73
CA VAL A 15 -7.50 -7.22 26.62
C VAL A 15 -8.26 -7.56 25.34
N ALA A 16 -9.29 -8.41 25.41
CA ALA A 16 -10.11 -8.78 24.26
C ALA A 16 -10.87 -7.56 23.67
N TYR A 17 -11.48 -6.72 24.52
CA TYR A 17 -12.19 -5.52 24.06
C TYR A 17 -11.23 -4.48 23.49
N GLY A 18 -10.09 -4.25 24.14
CA GLY A 18 -9.05 -3.32 23.66
C GLY A 18 -8.46 -3.77 22.32
N SER A 19 -8.18 -5.06 22.16
CA SER A 19 -7.69 -5.62 20.90
C SER A 19 -8.75 -5.62 19.79
N TYR A 20 -10.03 -5.86 20.12
CA TYR A 20 -11.14 -5.74 19.18
C TYR A 20 -11.33 -4.29 18.69
N GLN A 21 -11.39 -3.32 19.60
CA GLN A 21 -11.43 -1.88 19.27
C GLN A 21 -10.25 -1.48 18.40
N TYR A 22 -9.04 -1.93 18.78
CA TYR A 22 -7.84 -1.67 18.00
C TYR A 22 -8.00 -2.24 16.58
N LEU A 23 -8.32 -3.52 16.38
CA LEU A 23 -8.42 -4.10 15.03
C LEU A 23 -9.63 -3.61 14.21
N SER A 24 -10.74 -3.25 14.85
CA SER A 24 -12.01 -2.86 14.21
C SER A 24 -11.97 -1.54 13.43
N THR A 25 -11.03 -0.64 13.78
CA THR A 25 -10.77 0.61 13.03
C THR A 25 -10.42 0.38 11.55
N GLY A 26 -9.96 -0.83 11.17
CA GLY A 26 -9.82 -1.20 9.76
C GLY A 26 -8.60 -0.62 9.02
N ASP A 27 -7.70 0.02 9.76
CA ASP A 27 -6.35 0.41 9.31
C ASP A 27 -5.35 -0.76 9.30
N VAL A 28 -5.87 -1.99 9.42
CA VAL A 28 -5.05 -3.20 9.47
C VAL A 28 -4.37 -3.41 8.11
N THR A 29 -3.04 -3.49 8.16
CA THR A 29 -2.12 -3.56 7.01
C THR A 29 -1.30 -4.84 7.00
N PHE A 30 -1.86 -5.91 7.59
CA PHE A 30 -1.23 -7.21 7.69
C PHE A 30 -0.94 -7.83 6.30
N GLY A 31 -1.80 -7.55 5.32
CA GLY A 31 -1.55 -7.80 3.91
C GLY A 31 -1.21 -6.52 3.15
N GLY A 32 -0.23 -6.58 2.26
CA GLY A 32 0.09 -5.49 1.34
C GLY A 32 -1.05 -5.20 0.35
N PRO A 33 -1.01 -4.05 -0.34
CA PRO A 33 -2.03 -3.68 -1.31
C PRO A 33 -1.98 -4.59 -2.55
N SER A 34 -3.14 -4.88 -3.15
CA SER A 34 -3.20 -5.63 -4.40
C SER A 34 -2.68 -4.81 -5.58
N LYS A 35 -2.18 -5.48 -6.63
CA LYS A 35 -1.69 -4.82 -7.85
C LYS A 35 -2.74 -3.90 -8.49
N GLU A 36 -4.00 -4.33 -8.53
CA GLU A 36 -5.11 -3.55 -9.05
C GLU A 36 -5.36 -2.26 -8.25
N THR A 37 -5.31 -2.36 -6.91
CA THR A 37 -5.49 -1.19 -6.02
C THR A 37 -4.36 -0.18 -6.24
N VAL A 38 -3.14 -0.68 -6.35
CA VAL A 38 -1.93 0.10 -6.60
C VAL A 38 -2.05 0.83 -7.94
N LEU A 39 -2.47 0.15 -9.00
CA LEU A 39 -2.69 0.75 -10.32
C LEU A 39 -3.81 1.79 -10.32
N LYS A 40 -4.92 1.49 -9.67
CA LYS A 40 -6.03 2.43 -9.54
C LYS A 40 -5.59 3.71 -8.85
N LEU A 41 -4.86 3.59 -7.74
CA LEU A 41 -4.32 4.74 -7.01
C LEU A 41 -3.25 5.48 -7.81
N ALA A 42 -2.39 4.76 -8.53
CA ALA A 42 -1.37 5.36 -9.40
C ALA A 42 -2.02 6.17 -10.55
N ASN A 43 -3.05 5.62 -11.19
CA ASN A 43 -3.85 6.30 -12.22
C ASN A 43 -4.58 7.52 -11.64
N GLN A 44 -5.19 7.39 -10.46
CA GLN A 44 -5.88 8.50 -9.79
C GLN A 44 -4.92 9.63 -9.38
N ALA A 45 -3.70 9.28 -8.94
CA ALA A 45 -2.67 10.24 -8.59
C ALA A 45 -2.07 10.93 -9.84
N ASN A 46 -2.07 10.25 -10.99
CA ASN A 46 -1.52 10.75 -12.24
C ASN A 46 -2.63 11.11 -13.23
N ARG A 47 -3.24 12.29 -13.02
CA ARG A 47 -4.29 12.82 -13.90
C ARG A 47 -3.81 13.23 -15.31
N ASN A 48 -2.50 13.19 -15.58
CA ASN A 48 -1.88 13.65 -16.83
C ASN A 48 -1.31 12.51 -17.68
N LEU A 49 -1.88 11.30 -17.60
CA LEU A 49 -1.50 10.22 -18.49
C LEU A 49 -2.05 10.52 -19.90
N GLY A 50 -1.20 10.46 -20.91
CA GLY A 50 -1.63 10.59 -22.29
C GLY A 50 -2.62 9.48 -22.68
N PRO A 51 -3.50 9.69 -23.68
CA PRO A 51 -4.57 8.76 -24.04
C PRO A 51 -4.09 7.36 -24.53
N LYS A 52 -2.78 7.18 -24.73
CA LYS A 52 -2.16 5.91 -25.13
C LYS A 52 -1.17 5.37 -24.09
N GLU A 53 -0.99 6.09 -22.98
CA GLU A 53 -0.03 5.71 -21.95
C GLU A 53 -0.68 4.74 -20.95
N HIS A 54 0.06 3.69 -20.58
CA HIS A 54 -0.40 2.67 -19.66
C HIS A 54 0.52 2.56 -18.45
N LEU A 55 -0.08 2.44 -17.27
CA LEU A 55 0.62 2.13 -16.04
C LEU A 55 0.59 0.63 -15.79
N THR A 56 1.71 0.08 -15.35
CA THR A 56 1.78 -1.26 -14.78
C THR A 56 2.55 -1.24 -13.46
N THR A 57 2.29 -2.21 -12.60
CA THR A 57 3.09 -2.44 -11.40
C THR A 57 4.35 -3.17 -11.80
N GLY A 58 5.52 -2.66 -11.39
CA GLY A 58 6.80 -3.36 -11.51
C GLY A 58 6.89 -4.50 -10.50
N HIS A 59 7.97 -4.52 -9.71
CA HIS A 59 8.13 -5.49 -8.63
C HIS A 59 7.01 -5.40 -7.59
N ALA A 60 6.80 -6.49 -6.85
CA ALA A 60 5.83 -6.55 -5.76
C ALA A 60 6.06 -5.41 -4.74
N CYS A 61 4.98 -4.84 -4.22
CA CYS A 61 5.04 -3.77 -3.24
C CYS A 61 5.78 -4.23 -1.98
N VAL A 62 6.85 -3.52 -1.61
CA VAL A 62 7.67 -3.85 -0.45
C VAL A 62 7.27 -2.96 0.71
N ARG A 63 7.04 -3.56 1.87
CA ARG A 63 6.83 -2.81 3.09
C ARG A 63 8.13 -2.11 3.50
N LYS A 64 8.11 -0.79 3.67
CA LYS A 64 9.27 0.02 4.05
C LYS A 64 9.17 0.66 5.43
N GLY A 65 7.96 0.76 6.00
CA GLY A 65 7.78 1.38 7.31
C GLY A 65 6.38 1.22 7.88
N GLY A 66 6.06 2.02 8.90
CA GLY A 66 4.77 2.02 9.59
C GLY A 66 4.57 0.84 10.55
N GLY A 67 3.44 0.83 11.25
CA GLY A 67 3.17 -0.13 12.33
C GLY A 67 2.88 -1.55 11.81
N MET A 68 3.52 -2.58 12.36
CA MET A 68 3.42 -4.00 11.93
C MET A 68 1.98 -4.44 11.64
N ILE A 69 1.04 -4.01 12.48
CA ILE A 69 -0.37 -4.37 12.40
C ILE A 69 -1.21 -3.29 11.68
N LYS A 70 -0.85 -2.00 11.84
CA LYS A 70 -1.63 -0.87 11.34
C LYS A 70 -0.79 0.20 10.64
N GLN A 71 -1.38 0.84 9.64
CA GLN A 71 -0.77 1.97 8.94
C GLN A 71 0.64 1.64 8.42
N GLY A 72 0.83 0.40 7.96
CA GLY A 72 2.02 -0.04 7.26
C GLY A 72 2.20 0.76 5.97
N ILE A 73 3.43 1.18 5.72
CA ILE A 73 3.83 1.94 4.55
C ILE A 73 4.44 0.97 3.55
N PHE A 74 3.85 0.90 2.36
CA PHE A 74 4.27 0.04 1.26
C PHE A 74 4.80 0.90 0.11
N HIS A 75 5.97 0.56 -0.39
CA HIS A 75 6.55 1.17 -1.57
C HIS A 75 6.29 0.26 -2.76
N CYS A 76 5.62 0.79 -3.77
CA CYS A 76 5.26 0.10 -4.98
C CYS A 76 5.93 0.78 -6.17
N GLU A 77 6.61 -0.01 -7.01
CA GLU A 77 7.17 0.48 -8.25
C GLU A 77 6.09 0.52 -9.33
N ILE A 78 5.97 1.66 -9.99
CA ILE A 78 5.07 1.88 -11.11
C ILE A 78 5.91 2.18 -12.34
N ARG A 79 5.57 1.50 -13.44
CA ARG A 79 6.21 1.67 -14.73
C ARG A 79 5.21 2.23 -15.72
N LEU A 80 5.63 3.27 -16.44
CA LEU A 80 4.85 3.94 -17.47
C LEU A 80 5.30 3.42 -18.85
N PHE A 81 4.33 3.04 -19.68
CA PHE A 81 4.55 2.56 -21.04
C PHE A 81 3.77 3.42 -22.05
N ASN A 82 4.27 3.55 -23.27
CA ASN A 82 3.62 4.29 -24.38
C ASN A 82 2.48 3.49 -25.07
N GLY A 83 2.21 2.26 -24.63
CA GLY A 83 1.17 1.40 -25.22
C GLY A 83 1.11 0.01 -24.58
N LEU A 84 -0.03 -0.69 -24.70
CA LEU A 84 -0.21 -2.08 -24.24
C LEU A 84 0.71 -3.09 -24.93
N ALA A 85 1.20 -2.79 -26.13
CA ALA A 85 2.13 -3.65 -26.86
C ALA A 85 3.61 -3.46 -26.46
N SER A 86 3.90 -2.53 -25.53
CA SER A 86 5.27 -2.18 -25.13
C SER A 86 5.76 -2.92 -23.88
N TYR A 87 5.12 -4.01 -23.45
CA TYR A 87 5.63 -4.78 -22.31
C TYR A 87 7.00 -5.42 -22.58
N ASP A 88 7.36 -5.63 -23.86
CA ASP A 88 8.69 -6.11 -24.29
C ASP A 88 9.73 -4.99 -24.43
N THR A 89 9.33 -3.71 -24.34
CA THR A 89 10.26 -2.58 -24.40
C THR A 89 10.53 -2.00 -23.02
N PRO A 90 11.68 -1.35 -22.77
CA PRO A 90 11.93 -0.70 -21.50
C PRO A 90 10.85 0.37 -21.22
N PRO A 91 10.38 0.49 -19.96
CA PRO A 91 9.36 1.46 -19.61
C PRO A 91 9.86 2.87 -19.90
N LYS A 92 8.99 3.77 -20.33
CA LYS A 92 9.32 5.18 -20.59
C LYS A 92 9.82 5.88 -19.33
N ALA A 93 9.15 5.61 -18.22
CA ALA A 93 9.52 6.12 -16.92
C ALA A 93 9.17 5.13 -15.83
N THR A 94 9.98 5.12 -14.78
CA THR A 94 9.70 4.36 -13.57
C THR A 94 9.64 5.31 -12.40
N TYR A 95 8.65 5.13 -11.54
CA TYR A 95 8.50 5.91 -10.33
C TYR A 95 7.98 5.03 -9.21
N THR A 96 8.15 5.48 -7.98
CA THR A 96 7.69 4.76 -6.80
C THR A 96 6.55 5.52 -6.16
N ILE A 97 5.48 4.81 -5.81
CA ILE A 97 4.43 5.34 -4.96
C ILE A 97 4.50 4.68 -3.59
N SER A 98 4.33 5.49 -2.56
CA SER A 98 4.22 5.04 -1.18
C SER A 98 2.74 5.04 -0.80
N LEU A 99 2.25 3.89 -0.34
CA LEU A 99 0.88 3.64 0.02
C LEU A 99 0.76 3.37 1.52
N THR A 100 -0.28 3.91 2.15
CA THR A 100 -0.71 3.54 3.49
C THR A 100 -2.18 3.22 3.48
N LYS A 101 -2.65 2.41 4.43
CA LYS A 101 -4.08 2.24 4.67
C LYS A 101 -4.53 3.20 5.76
N ARG A 102 -5.54 4.01 5.46
CA ARG A 102 -6.21 4.94 6.38
C ARG A 102 -7.71 4.88 6.15
N ASN A 103 -8.50 4.81 7.21
CA ASN A 103 -9.96 4.72 7.15
C ASN A 103 -10.43 3.57 6.26
N ARG A 104 -9.82 2.38 6.39
CA ARG A 104 -10.08 1.18 5.56
C ARG A 104 -9.71 1.30 4.07
N GLN A 105 -9.21 2.45 3.62
CA GLN A 105 -8.86 2.69 2.23
C GLN A 105 -7.35 2.85 2.06
N TRP A 106 -6.83 2.38 0.93
CA TRP A 106 -5.44 2.63 0.55
C TRP A 106 -5.33 4.05 -0.01
N GLN A 107 -4.32 4.77 0.44
CA GLN A 107 -4.06 6.16 0.08
C GLN A 107 -2.59 6.34 -0.29
N VAL A 108 -2.35 7.14 -1.31
CA VAL A 108 -0.99 7.57 -1.69
C VAL A 108 -0.54 8.62 -0.69
N ILE A 109 0.60 8.39 -0.03
CA ILE A 109 1.20 9.37 0.90
C ILE A 109 2.38 10.11 0.27
N HIS A 110 3.06 9.47 -0.67
CA HIS A 110 4.19 10.05 -1.36
C HIS A 110 4.30 9.44 -2.75
N GLN A 111 4.59 10.26 -3.74
CA GLN A 111 4.95 9.83 -5.08
C GLN A 111 6.31 10.41 -5.41
N SER A 112 7.27 9.54 -5.71
CA SER A 112 8.57 9.98 -6.20
C SER A 112 8.43 10.59 -7.59
N PRO A 113 9.29 11.56 -7.95
CA PRO A 113 9.28 12.14 -9.28
C PRO A 113 9.50 11.05 -10.34
N TYR A 114 8.92 11.27 -11.52
CA TYR A 114 9.13 10.42 -12.68
C TYR A 114 10.62 10.37 -13.02
N LYS A 115 11.23 9.19 -12.93
CA LYS A 115 12.56 8.97 -13.46
C LYS A 115 12.41 8.43 -14.87
N PRO A 116 12.78 9.20 -15.92
CA PRO A 116 12.84 8.66 -17.26
C PRO A 116 13.83 7.50 -17.27
N PHE A 117 13.48 6.42 -17.98
CA PHE A 117 14.37 5.27 -18.07
C PHE A 117 15.59 5.70 -18.89
N THR A 118 16.69 5.97 -18.18
CA THR A 118 17.95 6.35 -18.81
C THR A 118 18.67 5.04 -19.08
N ASN A 119 18.65 4.62 -20.35
CA ASN A 119 19.45 3.48 -20.80
C ASN A 119 20.90 3.97 -20.87
N THR A 120 21.57 4.12 -19.72
CA THR A 120 23.02 4.28 -19.68
C THR A 120 23.64 2.92 -19.94
N LEU A 121 23.81 2.62 -21.23
CA LEU A 121 24.84 1.72 -21.74
C LEU A 121 26.07 2.56 -22.08
#